data_AF-A0A1V3MTI2-F1
#
_entry.id   AF-A0A1V3MTI2-F1
#
_cell.length_a   1.000
_cell.length_b   1.000
_cell.length_c   1.000
_cell.angle_alpha   90.00
_cell.angle_beta   90.00
_cell.angle_gamma   90.00
#
_symmetry.space_group_name_H-M   'P 1'
#
loop_
_entity.id
_entity.type
_entity.pdbx_description
1 polymer ?
#
loop_
_entity_poly.entity_id
_entity_poly.type
_entity_poly.pdbx_seq_one_letter_code
_entity_poly.pdbx_strand_id
1 'polypeptide(L)'
;MELLEIFEKLLIPIATAVGGYFVGRPKQQAEVEATNVENAGKVIDKWEAYANRLEKDIEHLRAIIEDLNEGLKLANEDRIACSKTLAELQLKYDDLMKLYNELQIELKRVKNEKYNSIDRNATAR
;
A
#
# COMPACT_ATOMS: atom_id res chain seq x y z
N MET A 1 -19.86 -90.55 -12.61
CA MET A 1 -19.97 -89.41 -13.55
C MET A 1 -20.40 -88.11 -12.83
N GLU A 2 -20.25 -88.01 -11.50
CA GLU A 2 -20.72 -86.82 -10.74
C GLU A 2 -19.57 -85.95 -10.18
N LEU A 3 -18.40 -86.53 -9.90
CA LEU A 3 -17.25 -85.79 -9.35
C LEU A 3 -16.61 -84.82 -10.36
N LEU A 4 -16.69 -85.12 -11.66
CA LEU A 4 -16.15 -84.29 -12.74
C LEU A 4 -17.01 -83.03 -12.97
N GLU A 5 -18.34 -83.15 -12.92
CA GLU A 5 -19.25 -82.00 -13.01
C GLU A 5 -19.14 -81.06 -11.80
N ILE A 6 -18.90 -81.59 -10.60
CA ILE A 6 -18.66 -80.79 -9.40
C ILE A 6 -17.34 -80.02 -9.52
N PHE A 7 -16.29 -80.66 -10.04
CA PHE A 7 -15.00 -80.03 -10.26
C PHE A 7 -15.08 -78.91 -11.30
N GLU A 8 -15.81 -79.11 -12.39
CA GLU A 8 -15.99 -78.12 -13.44
C GLU A 8 -16.85 -76.93 -12.99
N LYS A 9 -17.94 -77.18 -12.26
CA LYS A 9 -18.78 -76.13 -11.66
C LYS A 9 -18.08 -75.33 -10.56
N LEU A 10 -17.05 -75.87 -9.90
CA LEU A 10 -16.31 -75.19 -8.84
C LEU A 10 -15.03 -74.49 -9.36
N LEU A 11 -14.29 -75.10 -10.28
CA LEU A 11 -13.04 -74.54 -10.80
C LEU A 11 -13.26 -73.34 -11.70
N ILE A 12 -14.29 -73.35 -12.56
CA ILE A 12 -14.52 -72.27 -13.53
C ILE A 12 -14.81 -70.94 -12.80
N PRO A 13 -15.70 -70.88 -11.79
CA PRO A 13 -15.91 -69.66 -11.00
C PRO A 13 -14.67 -69.20 -10.23
N ILE A 14 -13.89 -70.14 -9.69
CA ILE A 14 -12.66 -69.80 -8.95
C ILE A 14 -11.61 -69.22 -9.91
N ALA A 15 -11.37 -69.86 -11.06
CA ALA A 15 -10.45 -69.37 -12.07
C ALA A 15 -10.88 -68.01 -12.64
N THR A 16 -12.19 -67.81 -12.82
CA THR A 16 -12.75 -66.52 -13.25
C THR A 16 -12.61 -65.44 -12.19
N ALA A 17 -12.82 -65.77 -10.91
CA ALA A 17 -12.65 -64.84 -9.80
C ALA A 17 -11.18 -64.44 -9.63
N VAL A 18 -10.25 -65.40 -9.72
CA VAL A 18 -8.80 -65.15 -9.65
C VAL A 18 -8.34 -64.35 -10.87
N GLY A 19 -8.74 -64.74 -12.08
CA GLY A 19 -8.43 -64.02 -13.31
C GLY A 19 -8.97 -62.58 -13.31
N GLY A 20 -10.23 -62.40 -12.88
CA GLY A 20 -10.84 -61.09 -12.72
C GLY A 20 -10.14 -60.24 -11.67
N TYR A 21 -9.65 -60.84 -10.58
CA TYR A 21 -8.89 -60.15 -9.54
C TYR A 21 -7.51 -59.67 -10.05
N PHE A 22 -6.79 -60.52 -10.80
CA PHE A 22 -5.49 -60.15 -11.36
C PHE A 22 -5.58 -59.12 -12.48
N VAL A 23 -6.63 -59.14 -13.30
CA VAL A 23 -6.84 -58.17 -14.39
C VAL A 23 -7.52 -56.88 -13.87
N GLY A 24 -8.31 -56.96 -12.81
CA GLY A 24 -9.02 -55.82 -12.21
C GLY A 24 -8.12 -54.87 -11.41
N ARG A 25 -7.11 -55.38 -10.70
CA ARG A 25 -6.15 -54.55 -9.94
C ARG A 25 -5.39 -53.52 -10.79
N PRO A 26 -4.73 -53.88 -11.91
CA PRO A 26 -4.01 -52.90 -12.72
C PRO A 26 -4.96 -51.86 -13.33
N LYS A 27 -6.21 -52.22 -13.65
CA LYS A 27 -7.22 -51.27 -14.14
C LYS A 27 -7.61 -50.26 -13.05
N GLN A 28 -7.84 -50.72 -11.82
CA GLN A 28 -8.14 -49.83 -10.68
C GLN A 28 -6.96 -48.92 -10.36
N GLN A 29 -5.72 -49.41 -10.45
CA GLN A 29 -4.53 -48.59 -10.25
C GLN A 29 -4.40 -47.49 -11.32
N ALA A 30 -4.63 -47.83 -12.59
CA ALA A 30 -4.61 -46.85 -13.68
C ALA A 30 -5.72 -45.79 -13.54
N GLU A 31 -6.93 -46.18 -13.10
CA GLU A 31 -8.03 -45.23 -12.83
C GLU A 31 -7.71 -44.29 -11.65
N VAL A 32 -7.08 -44.80 -10.59
CA VAL A 32 -6.63 -43.99 -9.45
C VAL A 32 -5.48 -43.07 -9.84
N GLU A 33 -4.51 -43.55 -10.61
CA GLU A 33 -3.40 -42.74 -11.13
C GLU A 33 -3.91 -41.62 -12.06
N ALA A 34 -4.82 -41.94 -12.98
CA ALA A 34 -5.46 -40.94 -13.84
C ALA A 34 -6.21 -39.88 -13.03
N THR A 35 -6.95 -40.30 -12.00
CA THR A 35 -7.66 -39.38 -11.08
C THR A 35 -6.68 -38.50 -10.29
N ASN A 36 -5.55 -39.06 -9.85
CA ASN A 36 -4.52 -38.33 -9.13
C ASN A 36 -3.81 -37.30 -10.02
N VAL A 37 -3.53 -37.65 -11.27
CA VAL A 37 -2.96 -36.73 -12.27
C VAL A 37 -3.94 -35.61 -12.60
N GLU A 38 -5.23 -35.92 -12.78
CA GLU A 38 -6.26 -34.91 -13.02
C GLU A 38 -6.38 -33.94 -11.82
N ASN A 39 -6.39 -34.47 -10.59
CA ASN A 39 -6.43 -33.66 -9.38
C ASN A 39 -5.17 -32.80 -9.21
N ALA A 40 -3.99 -33.33 -9.54
CA ALA A 40 -2.74 -32.57 -9.54
C ALA A 40 -2.77 -31.43 -10.57
N GLY A 41 -3.29 -31.68 -11.78
CA GLY A 41 -3.50 -30.65 -12.80
C GLY A 41 -4.38 -29.51 -12.31
N LYS A 42 -5.54 -29.84 -11.70
CA LYS A 42 -6.44 -28.84 -11.11
C LYS A 42 -5.78 -28.00 -10.01
N VAL A 43 -4.86 -28.59 -9.24
CA VAL A 43 -4.10 -27.86 -8.21
C VAL A 43 -3.08 -26.92 -8.86
N ILE A 44 -2.38 -27.37 -9.90
CA ILE A 44 -1.43 -26.54 -10.67
C ILE A 44 -2.15 -25.34 -11.29
N ASP A 45 -3.29 -25.55 -11.96
CA ASP A 45 -4.08 -24.47 -12.58
C ASP A 45 -4.52 -23.42 -11.55
N LYS A 46 -4.87 -23.86 -10.33
CA LYS A 46 -5.21 -22.95 -9.23
C LYS A 46 -4.00 -22.13 -8.78
N TRP A 47 -2.84 -22.77 -8.63
CA TRP A 47 -1.60 -22.07 -8.25
C TRP A 47 -1.17 -21.07 -9.32
N GLU A 48 -1.28 -21.42 -10.60
CA GLU A 48 -1.03 -20.50 -11.70
C GLU A 48 -1.99 -19.30 -11.64
N ALA A 49 -3.28 -19.53 -11.43
CA ALA A 49 -4.25 -18.46 -11.28
C ALA A 49 -3.94 -17.55 -10.07
N TYR A 50 -3.46 -18.10 -8.95
CA TYR A 50 -3.03 -17.30 -7.80
C TYR A 50 -1.75 -16.51 -8.11
N ALA A 51 -0.77 -17.11 -8.77
CA ALA A 51 0.46 -16.43 -9.17
C ALA A 51 0.17 -15.23 -10.09
N ASN A 52 -0.67 -15.42 -11.11
CA ASN A 52 -1.07 -14.36 -12.03
C ASN A 52 -1.82 -13.21 -11.31
N ARG A 53 -2.65 -13.53 -10.32
CA ARG A 53 -3.31 -12.50 -9.49
C ARG A 53 -2.32 -11.74 -8.63
N LEU A 54 -1.40 -12.46 -7.97
CA LEU A 54 -0.35 -11.84 -7.15
C LEU A 54 0.57 -10.95 -7.97
N GLU A 55 0.95 -11.36 -9.18
CA GLU A 55 1.75 -10.54 -10.08
C GLU A 55 1.03 -9.22 -10.41
N LYS A 56 -0.25 -9.29 -10.77
CA LYS A 56 -1.07 -8.10 -11.03
C LYS A 56 -1.21 -7.20 -9.80
N ASP A 57 -1.41 -7.79 -8.62
CA ASP A 57 -1.50 -7.02 -7.37
C ASP A 57 -0.17 -6.32 -7.04
N ILE A 58 0.96 -6.98 -7.30
CA ILE A 58 2.30 -6.40 -7.12
C ILE A 58 2.52 -5.22 -8.08
N GLU A 59 2.15 -5.34 -9.35
CA GLU A 59 2.23 -4.24 -10.32
C GLU A 59 1.36 -3.05 -9.90
N HIS A 60 0.14 -3.33 -9.45
CA HIS A 60 -0.77 -2.29 -8.96
C HIS A 60 -0.22 -1.58 -7.72
N LEU A 61 0.32 -2.32 -6.76
CA LEU A 61 0.96 -1.75 -5.57
C LEU A 61 2.20 -0.92 -5.94
N ARG A 62 2.99 -1.36 -6.92
CA ARG A 62 4.14 -0.59 -7.41
C ARG A 62 3.71 0.77 -7.98
N ALA A 63 2.65 0.81 -8.78
CA ALA A 63 2.09 2.05 -9.31
C ALA A 63 1.62 2.99 -8.19
N ILE A 64 0.89 2.46 -7.19
CA ILE A 64 0.45 3.25 -6.03
C ILE A 64 1.65 3.83 -5.25
N ILE A 65 2.71 3.04 -5.06
CA ILE A 65 3.92 3.50 -4.37
C ILE A 65 4.59 4.64 -5.14
N GLU A 66 4.62 4.56 -6.47
CA GLU A 66 5.17 5.62 -7.33
C GLU A 66 4.36 6.91 -7.20
N ASP A 67 3.04 6.84 -7.33
CA ASP A 67 2.13 7.99 -7.15
C ASP A 67 2.28 8.64 -5.76
N LEU A 68 2.37 7.82 -4.71
CA LEU A 68 2.57 8.31 -3.33
C LEU A 68 3.93 9.00 -3.15
N ASN A 69 4.99 8.48 -3.78
CA ASN A 69 6.32 9.08 -3.72
C ASN A 69 6.36 10.43 -4.45
N GLU A 70 5.70 10.54 -5.60
CA GLU A 70 5.57 11.82 -6.31
C GLU A 70 4.79 12.85 -5.48
N GLY A 71 3.67 12.43 -4.87
CA GLY A 71 2.89 13.27 -3.96
C GLY A 71 3.71 13.75 -2.75
N LEU A 72 4.52 12.87 -2.16
CA LEU A 72 5.41 13.22 -1.05
C LEU A 72 6.48 14.25 -1.47
N LYS A 73 7.04 14.10 -2.67
CA LYS A 73 8.03 15.03 -3.21
C LYS A 73 7.43 16.43 -3.37
N LEU A 74 6.26 16.53 -3.99
CA LEU A 74 5.54 17.81 -4.17
C LEU A 74 5.21 18.46 -2.82
N ALA A 75 4.66 17.68 -1.87
CA ALA A 75 4.35 18.20 -0.54
C ALA A 75 5.61 18.72 0.20
N ASN A 76 6.77 18.08 0.00
CA ASN A 76 8.01 18.54 0.59
C ASN A 76 8.54 19.81 -0.10
N GLU A 77 8.41 19.94 -1.42
CA GLU A 77 8.74 21.17 -2.15
C GLU A 77 7.88 22.34 -1.67
N ASP A 78 6.56 22.14 -1.52
CA ASP A 78 5.63 23.13 -0.96
C ASP A 78 5.99 23.53 0.47
N ARG A 79 6.34 22.54 1.32
CA ARG A 79 6.80 22.81 2.69
C ARG A 79 8.04 23.70 2.72
N ILE A 80 9.00 23.46 1.81
CA ILE A 80 10.22 24.27 1.71
C ILE A 80 9.87 25.69 1.24
N ALA A 81 9.02 25.84 0.23
CA ALA A 81 8.56 27.14 -0.25
C ALA A 81 7.80 27.95 0.83
N CYS A 82 6.93 27.28 1.57
CA CYS A 82 6.20 27.87 2.70
C CYS A 82 7.17 28.31 3.81
N SER A 83 8.15 27.48 4.17
CA SER A 83 9.19 27.83 5.15
C SER A 83 9.98 29.07 4.75
N LYS A 84 10.37 29.17 3.47
CA LYS A 84 11.06 30.35 2.93
C LYS A 84 10.19 31.61 3.03
N THR A 85 8.93 31.50 2.63
CA THR A 85 7.96 32.61 2.70
C THR A 85 7.76 33.07 4.14
N LEU A 86 7.69 32.13 5.09
CA LEU A 86 7.57 32.43 6.51
C LEU A 86 8.79 33.20 7.03
N ALA A 87 10.01 32.78 6.67
CA ALA A 87 11.22 33.48 7.03
C ALA A 87 11.27 34.91 6.46
N GLU A 88 10.87 35.10 5.20
CA GLU A 88 10.75 36.43 4.59
C GLU A 88 9.71 37.30 5.28
N LEU A 89 8.58 36.70 5.70
CA LEU A 89 7.54 37.42 6.43
C LEU A 89 7.99 37.84 7.83
N GLN A 90 8.76 37.00 8.52
CA GLN A 90 9.37 37.31 9.82
C GLN A 90 10.31 38.51 9.73
N LEU A 91 11.18 38.54 8.71
CA LEU A 91 12.06 39.70 8.48
C LEU A 91 11.26 41.00 8.25
N LYS A 92 10.24 40.94 7.40
CA LYS A 92 9.37 42.10 7.15
C LYS A 92 8.63 42.57 8.41
N TYR A 93 8.19 41.63 9.24
CA TYR A 93 7.56 41.92 10.52
C TYR A 93 8.53 42.64 11.47
N ASP A 94 9.76 42.14 11.60
CA ASP A 94 10.78 42.74 12.46
C ASP A 94 11.15 44.15 12.02
N ASP A 95 11.30 44.36 10.71
CA ASP A 95 11.59 45.68 10.14
C ASP A 95 10.43 46.66 10.36
N LEU A 96 9.19 46.20 10.17
CA LEU A 96 8.00 47.00 10.48
C LEU A 96 7.94 47.37 11.96
N MET A 97 8.32 46.44 12.84
CA MET A 97 8.31 46.67 14.28
C MET A 97 9.35 47.72 14.69
N LYS A 98 10.53 47.72 14.05
CA LYS A 98 11.54 48.78 14.24
C LYS A 98 11.00 50.15 13.81
N LEU A 99 10.45 50.24 12.59
CA LEU A 99 9.86 51.48 12.06
C LEU A 99 8.75 52.02 12.97
N TYR A 100 7.88 51.13 13.47
CA TYR A 100 6.82 51.53 14.41
C TYR A 100 7.41 52.12 15.70
N ASN A 101 8.45 51.49 16.26
CA ASN A 101 9.09 51.97 17.48
C ASN A 101 9.77 53.33 17.26
N GLU A 102 10.45 53.51 16.13
CA GLU A 102 11.03 54.80 15.74
C GLU A 102 9.96 55.89 15.64
N LEU A 103 8.86 55.61 14.95
CA LEU A 103 7.74 56.54 14.81
C LEU A 103 7.14 56.92 16.18
N GLN A 104 7.02 55.97 17.10
CA GLN A 104 6.55 56.23 18.46
C GLN A 104 7.51 57.15 19.24
N ILE A 105 8.82 56.99 19.06
CA ILE A 105 9.83 57.86 19.67
C ILE A 105 9.72 59.28 19.09
N GLU A 106 9.63 59.41 17.77
CA GLU A 106 9.49 60.71 17.10
C GLU A 106 8.21 61.43 17.51
N LEU A 107 7.07 60.73 17.56
CA LEU A 107 5.81 61.29 18.03
C LEU A 107 5.90 61.83 19.45
N LYS A 108 6.55 61.10 20.37
CA LYS A 108 6.79 61.58 21.74
C LYS A 108 7.67 62.81 21.76
N ARG A 109 8.74 62.84 20.96
CA ARG A 109 9.64 63.98 20.85
C ARG A 109 8.91 65.23 20.36
N VAL A 110 8.18 65.13 19.25
CA VAL A 110 7.40 66.24 18.67
C VAL A 110 6.34 66.73 19.65
N LYS A 111 5.65 65.82 20.34
CA LYS A 111 4.67 66.18 21.37
C LYS A 111 5.32 66.99 22.50
N ASN A 112 6.46 66.53 23.02
CA ASN A 112 7.19 67.22 24.08
C ASN A 112 7.72 68.60 23.63
N GLU A 113 8.29 68.70 22.42
CA GLU A 113 8.73 69.98 21.85
C GLU A 113 7.57 70.99 21.74
N LYS A 114 6.39 70.54 21.30
CA LYS A 114 5.19 71.37 21.24
C LYS A 114 4.79 71.88 22.63
N TYR A 115 4.73 71.03 23.65
CA TYR A 115 4.44 71.46 25.03
C TYR A 115 5.44 72.52 25.53
N ASN A 116 6.74 72.27 25.34
CA ASN A 116 7.79 73.21 25.76
C ASN A 116 7.78 74.54 25.00
N SER A 117 7.25 74.57 23.78
CA SER A 117 7.08 75.81 23.00
C SER A 117 5.88 76.65 23.48
N ILE A 118 4.80 76.00 23.89
CA ILE A 118 3.60 76.65 24.42
C ILE A 118 3.90 77.27 25.79
N ASP A 119 4.58 76.54 26.67
CA ASP A 119 4.92 76.99 28.02
C ASP A 119 5.84 78.23 28.01
N ARG A 120 6.83 78.25 27.12
CA ARG A 120 7.71 79.42 26.93
C ARG A 120 6.97 80.66 26.41
N ASN A 121 5.96 80.49 25.55
CA ASN A 121 5.15 81.60 25.06
C ASN A 121 4.14 82.11 26.10
N ALA A 122 3.72 81.27 27.05
CA ALA A 122 2.82 81.64 28.13
C ALA A 122 3.53 82.42 29.26
N THR A 123 4.80 82.12 29.51
CA THR A 123 5.63 82.78 30.55
C THR A 123 6.30 84.08 30.09
N ALA A 124 6.33 84.36 28.78
CA ALA A 124 6.90 85.59 28.20
C ALA A 124 5.89 86.74 28.02
N ARG A 125 4.64 86.58 28.51
CA ARG A 125 3.61 87.63 28.56
C ARG A 125 3.37 88.06 30.00
#